data_AF-A0A9X3K2E9-F1
#
_entry.id   AF-A0A9X3K2E9-F1
#
_cell.length_a   1.000
_cell.length_b   1.000
_cell.length_c   1.000
_cell.angle_alpha   90.00
_cell.angle_beta   90.00
_cell.angle_gamma   90.00
#
_symmetry.space_group_name_H-M   'P 1'
#
loop_
_entity.id
_entity.type
_entity.pdbx_description
1 polymer ?
#
loop_
_entity_poly.entity_id
_entity_poly.type
_entity_poly.pdbx_seq_one_letter_code
_entity_poly.pdbx_strand_id
1 'polypeptide(L)'
;MAQPDRPSFREASAIVPALEAAFMNFEAVEQRLVEAMGVLRRSPDREWSWLHPGTLAMFRQYRPDIMEADDQPMRTIALTRVEEDRANEAMGWIVAVVPAGIARRIMGIALAQLAGGDRARVEWPAVRKRLGREGAKMTTSAVRMRYNRSITAIANHENARSLAG
;
A
#
# COMPACT_ATOMS: atom_id res chain seq x y z
N MET A 1 38.69 -24.81 -33.06
CA MET A 1 38.44 -25.07 -31.62
C MET A 1 37.09 -24.47 -31.27
N ALA A 2 36.07 -25.31 -31.06
CA ALA A 2 34.73 -24.89 -30.67
C ALA A 2 34.67 -24.74 -29.15
N GLN A 3 34.12 -23.63 -28.67
CA GLN A 3 33.97 -23.32 -27.26
C GLN A 3 32.89 -24.23 -26.64
N PRO A 4 33.13 -24.90 -25.50
CA PRO A 4 32.12 -25.77 -24.92
C PRO A 4 30.91 -24.95 -24.46
N ASP A 5 29.72 -25.40 -24.87
CA ASP A 5 28.43 -24.90 -24.42
C ASP A 5 28.42 -24.80 -22.89
N ARG A 6 28.34 -23.56 -22.38
CA ARG A 6 28.07 -23.34 -20.96
C ARG A 6 26.62 -23.77 -20.73
N PRO A 7 26.33 -24.63 -19.74
CA PRO A 7 24.95 -24.89 -19.36
C PRO A 7 24.34 -23.55 -18.95
N SER A 8 23.39 -23.05 -19.74
CA SER A 8 22.57 -21.94 -19.32
C SER A 8 21.87 -22.40 -18.06
N PHE A 9 22.17 -21.76 -16.94
CA PHE A 9 21.31 -21.86 -15.77
C PHE A 9 19.94 -21.38 -16.24
N ARG A 10 19.03 -22.33 -16.52
CA ARG A 10 17.62 -22.01 -16.63
C ARG A 10 17.26 -21.40 -15.29
N GLU A 11 17.04 -20.09 -15.28
CA GLU A 11 16.48 -19.40 -14.14
C GLU A 11 15.24 -20.20 -13.72
N ALA A 12 15.17 -20.56 -12.44
CA ALA A 12 14.07 -21.38 -11.91
C ALA A 12 12.69 -20.75 -12.16
N SER A 13 12.63 -19.47 -12.53
CA SER A 13 11.44 -18.73 -12.95
C SER A 13 10.75 -19.34 -14.17
N ALA A 14 11.49 -19.94 -15.12
CA ALA A 14 10.91 -20.46 -16.36
C ALA A 14 10.11 -21.77 -16.19
N ILE A 15 10.21 -22.43 -15.03
CA ILE A 15 9.71 -23.80 -14.82
C ILE A 15 8.30 -23.81 -14.22
N VAL A 16 7.84 -22.73 -13.58
CA VAL A 16 6.50 -22.71 -12.96
C VAL A 16 5.84 -21.31 -13.08
N PRO A 17 5.04 -21.06 -14.13
CA PRO A 17 4.34 -19.78 -14.30
C PRO A 17 3.39 -19.42 -13.14
N ALA A 18 2.94 -20.41 -12.36
CA ALA A 18 2.11 -20.18 -11.17
C ALA A 18 2.89 -19.66 -9.96
N LEU A 19 4.21 -19.81 -9.92
CA LEU A 19 5.05 -19.42 -8.77
C LEU A 19 5.37 -17.92 -8.81
N GLU A 20 5.55 -17.34 -10.02
CA GLU A 20 5.60 -15.88 -10.19
C GLU A 20 4.27 -15.21 -9.83
N ALA A 21 3.13 -15.86 -10.13
CA ALA A 21 1.82 -15.34 -9.75
C ALA A 21 1.58 -15.38 -8.22
N ALA A 22 2.29 -16.25 -7.49
CA ALA A 22 2.16 -16.41 -6.04
C ALA A 22 3.17 -15.56 -5.24
N PHE A 23 4.29 -15.14 -5.85
CA PHE A 23 5.33 -14.40 -5.16
C PHE A 23 5.08 -12.89 -5.20
N MET A 24 4.70 -12.32 -4.06
CA MET A 24 4.52 -10.88 -3.87
C MET A 24 5.87 -10.18 -3.85
N ASN A 25 6.19 -9.46 -4.93
CA ASN A 25 7.32 -8.54 -4.96
C ASN A 25 6.92 -7.15 -4.43
N PHE A 26 7.89 -6.23 -4.32
CA PHE A 26 7.64 -4.87 -3.81
C PHE A 26 6.55 -4.13 -4.59
N GLU A 27 6.63 -4.20 -5.93
CA GLU A 27 5.72 -3.49 -6.83
C GLU A 27 4.30 -4.05 -6.76
N ALA A 28 4.14 -5.38 -6.71
CA ALA A 28 2.85 -6.04 -6.58
C ALA A 28 2.15 -5.65 -5.26
N VAL A 29 2.90 -5.59 -4.15
CA VAL A 29 2.36 -5.14 -2.86
C VAL A 29 1.98 -3.66 -2.90
N GLU A 30 2.88 -2.80 -3.42
CA GLU A 30 2.60 -1.37 -3.55
C GLU A 30 1.34 -1.13 -4.39
N GLN A 31 1.22 -1.79 -5.54
CA GLN A 31 0.06 -1.67 -6.40
C GLN A 31 -1.24 -2.08 -5.69
N ARG A 32 -1.27 -3.25 -5.03
CA ARG A 32 -2.47 -3.69 -4.29
C ARG A 32 -2.84 -2.73 -3.16
N LEU A 33 -1.85 -2.15 -2.46
CA LEU A 33 -2.08 -1.15 -1.42
C LEU A 33 -2.60 0.17 -2.00
N VAL A 34 -2.10 0.59 -3.17
CA VAL A 34 -2.56 1.79 -3.88
C VAL A 34 -3.99 1.60 -4.39
N GLU A 35 -4.33 0.45 -4.95
CA GLU A 35 -5.69 0.09 -5.36
C GLU A 35 -6.65 0.10 -4.17
N ALA A 36 -6.25 -0.50 -3.05
CA ALA A 36 -7.01 -0.47 -1.80
C ALA A 36 -7.22 0.97 -1.27
N MET A 37 -6.20 1.83 -1.39
CA MET A 37 -6.32 3.25 -1.05
C MET A 37 -7.26 3.99 -2.02
N GLY A 38 -7.28 3.60 -3.30
CA GLY A 38 -8.25 4.11 -4.27
C GLY A 38 -9.69 3.75 -3.91
N VAL A 39 -9.94 2.53 -3.41
CA VAL A 39 -11.25 2.12 -2.86
C VAL A 39 -11.61 2.96 -1.63
N LEU A 40 -10.68 3.15 -0.69
CA LEU A 40 -10.88 3.99 0.50
C LEU A 40 -11.30 5.43 0.18
N ARG A 41 -10.69 6.01 -0.87
CA ARG A 41 -10.97 7.37 -1.34
C ARG A 41 -12.33 7.51 -2.02
N ARG A 42 -12.84 6.44 -2.63
CA ARG A 42 -14.13 6.41 -3.35
C ARG A 42 -15.31 6.02 -2.46
N SER A 43 -15.07 5.29 -1.36
CA SER A 43 -16.12 4.82 -0.47
C SER A 43 -16.89 6.01 0.14
N PRO A 44 -18.23 6.08 0.02
CA PRO A 44 -19.03 7.20 0.53
C PRO A 44 -19.15 7.20 2.07
N ASP A 45 -19.15 8.42 2.60
CA ASP A 45 -19.51 9.02 3.90
C ASP A 45 -19.37 8.30 5.27
N ARG A 46 -19.15 9.16 6.29
CA ARG A 46 -18.97 8.96 7.75
C ARG A 46 -19.69 7.78 8.38
N GLU A 47 -20.95 7.54 8.03
CA GLU A 47 -21.79 6.52 8.67
C GLU A 47 -21.25 5.10 8.47
N TRP A 48 -20.66 4.79 7.31
CA TRP A 48 -20.11 3.46 7.06
C TRP A 48 -18.89 3.15 7.93
N SER A 49 -18.09 4.16 8.28
CA SER A 49 -16.94 4.02 9.19
C SER A 49 -17.35 3.89 10.66
N TRP A 50 -18.56 4.33 11.02
CA TRP A 50 -19.14 4.10 12.35
C TRP A 50 -19.78 2.70 12.44
N LEU A 51 -20.39 2.22 11.35
CA LEU A 51 -21.06 0.93 11.29
C LEU A 51 -20.10 -0.25 11.09
N HIS A 52 -18.94 -0.03 10.47
CA HIS A 52 -17.95 -1.09 10.19
C HIS A 52 -16.60 -0.74 10.82
N PRO A 53 -16.32 -1.19 12.06
CA PRO A 53 -15.00 -1.11 12.68
C PRO A 53 -14.04 -2.10 12.00
N GLY A 54 -13.67 -1.82 10.75
CA GLY A 54 -12.73 -2.60 9.95
C GLY A 54 -11.38 -1.90 9.81
N THR A 55 -10.41 -2.62 9.24
CA THR A 55 -9.07 -2.07 9.00
C THR A 55 -9.11 -0.80 8.13
N LEU A 56 -10.04 -0.73 7.17
CA LEU A 56 -10.29 0.45 6.34
C LEU A 56 -10.62 1.71 7.16
N ALA A 57 -11.37 1.57 8.27
CA ALA A 57 -11.73 2.70 9.13
C ALA A 57 -10.51 3.28 9.87
N MET A 58 -9.51 2.46 10.23
CA MET A 58 -8.27 2.92 10.87
C MET A 58 -7.44 3.83 9.95
N PHE A 59 -7.39 3.52 8.65
CA PHE A 59 -6.65 4.34 7.69
C PHE A 59 -7.39 5.64 7.31
N ARG A 60 -8.72 5.70 7.51
CA ARG A 60 -9.51 6.94 7.40
C ARG A 60 -9.25 7.93 8.52
N GLN A 61 -8.92 7.47 9.74
CA GLN A 61 -8.63 8.37 10.88
C GLN A 61 -7.38 9.24 10.63
N TYR A 62 -6.54 8.86 9.68
CA TYR A 62 -5.43 9.67 9.22
C TYR A 62 -5.88 10.71 8.18
N ARG A 63 -6.68 11.71 8.59
CA ARG A 63 -7.02 12.87 7.75
C ARG A 63 -6.14 14.07 8.10
N PRO A 64 -5.21 14.50 7.22
CA PRO A 64 -4.67 15.86 7.29
C PRO A 64 -5.71 16.81 6.69
N ASP A 65 -6.48 17.53 7.51
CA ASP A 65 -7.38 18.65 7.16
C ASP A 65 -7.77 18.71 5.67
N ILE A 66 -8.38 17.64 5.16
CA ILE A 66 -9.02 17.69 3.86
C ILE A 66 -10.27 18.47 4.16
N MET A 67 -10.22 19.79 3.95
CA MET A 67 -11.42 20.61 3.79
C MET A 67 -12.31 19.83 2.83
N GLU A 68 -13.37 19.25 3.37
CA GLU A 68 -14.49 18.79 2.58
C GLU A 68 -14.98 20.06 1.87
N ALA A 69 -14.64 20.19 0.60
CA ALA A 69 -15.32 21.14 -0.24
C ALA A 69 -16.76 20.63 -0.29
N ASP A 70 -17.68 21.33 0.39
CA ASP A 70 -19.12 21.00 0.47
C ASP A 70 -19.76 20.78 -0.92
N ASP A 71 -19.11 21.25 -1.99
CA ASP A 71 -19.57 21.15 -3.37
C ASP A 71 -18.93 20.02 -4.20
N GLN A 72 -18.25 19.03 -3.59
CA GLN A 72 -17.82 17.88 -4.38
C GLN A 72 -19.03 17.03 -4.79
N PRO A 73 -19.29 16.83 -6.10
CA PRO A 73 -20.41 16.01 -6.54
C PRO A 73 -20.26 14.61 -5.95
N MET A 74 -21.33 14.10 -5.32
CA MET A 74 -21.37 12.74 -4.79
C MET A 74 -20.97 11.77 -5.92
N ARG A 75 -19.76 11.21 -5.81
CA ARG A 75 -19.29 10.19 -6.73
C ARG A 75 -19.91 8.87 -6.29
N THR A 76 -21.10 8.56 -6.78
CA THR A 76 -21.75 7.26 -6.62
C THR A 76 -21.01 6.23 -7.48
N ILE A 77 -19.86 5.78 -6.99
CA ILE A 77 -19.25 4.56 -7.51
C ILE A 77 -19.76 3.44 -6.63
N ALA A 78 -20.62 2.58 -7.19
CA ALA A 78 -20.98 1.33 -6.56
C ALA A 78 -19.70 0.49 -6.42
N LEU A 79 -19.09 0.51 -5.23
CA LEU A 79 -18.01 -0.40 -4.92
C LEU A 79 -18.58 -1.81 -4.94
N THR A 80 -17.92 -2.70 -5.68
CA THR A 80 -18.28 -4.12 -5.64
C THR A 80 -17.80 -4.71 -4.31
N ARG A 81 -18.53 -5.67 -3.76
CA ARG A 81 -18.09 -6.42 -2.56
C ARG A 81 -16.67 -6.98 -2.73
N VAL A 82 -16.34 -7.42 -3.95
CA VAL A 82 -15.01 -7.93 -4.30
C VAL A 82 -13.92 -6.85 -4.17
N GLU A 83 -14.18 -5.61 -4.58
CA GLU A 83 -13.23 -4.50 -4.39
C GLU A 83 -13.05 -4.18 -2.91
N GLU A 84 -14.13 -4.18 -2.11
CA GLU A 84 -14.08 -3.93 -0.67
C GLU A 84 -13.31 -5.02 0.07
N ASP A 85 -13.56 -6.29 -0.24
CA ASP A 85 -12.88 -7.43 0.37
C ASP A 85 -11.38 -7.41 0.05
N ARG A 86 -11.01 -7.15 -1.20
CA ARG A 86 -9.61 -7.00 -1.62
C ARG A 86 -8.93 -5.81 -0.93
N ALA A 87 -9.64 -4.70 -0.76
CA ALA A 87 -9.11 -3.53 -0.07
C ALA A 87 -8.94 -3.78 1.44
N ASN A 88 -9.90 -4.44 2.07
CA ASN A 88 -9.83 -4.86 3.47
C ASN A 88 -8.66 -5.82 3.71
N GLU A 89 -8.49 -6.81 2.84
CA GLU A 89 -7.36 -7.75 2.87
C GLU A 89 -6.02 -7.00 2.82
N ALA A 90 -5.83 -6.17 1.78
CA ALA A 90 -4.59 -5.46 1.57
C ALA A 90 -4.25 -4.49 2.72
N MET A 91 -5.25 -3.78 3.25
CA MET A 91 -5.07 -2.89 4.40
C MET A 91 -4.81 -3.69 5.69
N GLY A 92 -5.36 -4.91 5.79
CA GLY A 92 -5.07 -5.89 6.82
C GLY A 92 -3.58 -6.22 6.93
N TRP A 93 -2.86 -6.30 5.81
CA TRP A 93 -1.42 -6.54 5.81
C TRP A 93 -0.64 -5.44 6.54
N ILE A 94 -1.04 -4.18 6.37
CA ILE A 94 -0.40 -3.06 7.08
C ILE A 94 -0.62 -3.20 8.59
N VAL A 95 -1.82 -3.61 9.02
CA VAL A 95 -2.11 -3.81 10.45
C VAL A 95 -1.34 -4.99 11.03
N ALA A 96 -1.21 -6.08 10.28
CA ALA A 96 -0.49 -7.27 10.72
C ALA A 96 1.03 -7.05 10.84
N VAL A 97 1.62 -6.34 9.89
CA VAL A 97 3.08 -6.29 9.73
C VAL A 97 3.70 -4.98 10.16
N VAL A 98 3.05 -3.85 9.86
CA VAL A 98 3.66 -2.53 10.07
C VAL A 98 3.39 -2.06 11.50
N PRO A 99 4.43 -1.69 12.28
CA PRO A 99 4.25 -1.17 13.63
C PRO A 99 3.33 0.05 13.66
N ALA A 100 2.47 0.13 14.67
CA ALA A 100 1.62 1.30 14.90
C ALA A 100 2.45 2.59 15.09
N GLY A 101 1.80 3.75 14.89
CA GLY A 101 2.44 5.05 14.99
C GLY A 101 3.02 5.55 13.67
N ILE A 102 4.24 6.08 13.70
CA ILE A 102 4.78 6.88 12.58
C ILE A 102 4.92 6.09 11.26
N ALA A 103 5.18 4.78 11.31
CA ALA A 103 5.33 3.96 10.11
C ALA A 103 4.01 3.84 9.34
N ARG A 104 2.90 3.53 10.02
CA ARG A 104 1.56 3.51 9.42
C ARG A 104 1.13 4.88 8.91
N ARG A 105 1.49 5.96 9.61
CA ARG A 105 1.24 7.33 9.16
C ARG A 105 1.99 7.66 7.86
N ILE A 106 3.27 7.29 7.77
CA ILE A 106 4.07 7.46 6.54
C ILE A 106 3.42 6.71 5.37
N MET A 107 3.05 5.44 5.59
CA MET A 107 2.35 4.61 4.60
C MET A 107 1.05 5.28 4.12
N GLY A 108 0.20 5.73 5.05
CA GLY A 108 -1.06 6.39 4.73
C GLY A 108 -0.89 7.62 3.85
N ILE A 109 0.05 8.52 4.16
CA ILE A 109 0.30 9.73 3.34
C ILE A 109 0.82 9.35 1.95
N ALA A 110 1.78 8.42 1.88
CA ALA A 110 2.44 8.05 0.63
C ALA A 110 1.47 7.34 -0.32
N LEU A 111 0.73 6.34 0.17
CA LEU A 111 -0.30 5.64 -0.60
C LEU A 111 -1.42 6.58 -1.05
N ALA A 112 -1.81 7.54 -0.21
CA ALA A 112 -2.82 8.54 -0.59
C ALA A 112 -2.35 9.48 -1.70
N GLN A 113 -1.04 9.75 -1.82
CA GLN A 113 -0.49 10.49 -2.96
C GLN A 113 -0.52 9.66 -4.24
N LEU A 114 -0.11 8.38 -4.17
CA LEU A 114 -0.11 7.47 -5.31
C LEU A 114 -1.53 7.19 -5.83
N ALA A 115 -2.48 6.92 -4.94
CA ALA A 115 -3.88 6.69 -5.27
C ALA A 115 -4.62 7.96 -5.74
N GLY A 116 -4.00 9.13 -5.59
CA GLY A 116 -4.53 10.40 -6.09
C GLY A 116 -4.47 10.51 -7.62
N GLY A 117 -3.69 9.68 -8.31
CA GLY A 117 -3.60 9.64 -9.78
C GLY A 117 -2.79 10.77 -10.41
N ASP A 118 -2.63 11.91 -9.73
CA ASP A 118 -1.88 13.07 -10.26
C ASP A 118 -0.37 12.83 -10.36
N ARG A 119 0.18 11.79 -9.68
CA ARG A 119 1.62 11.56 -9.59
C ARG A 119 1.97 10.07 -9.63
N ALA A 120 2.90 9.72 -10.52
CA ALA A 120 3.51 8.39 -10.58
C ALA A 120 4.56 8.14 -9.48
N ARG A 121 4.91 9.16 -8.68
CA ARG A 121 5.96 9.09 -7.65
C ARG A 121 5.55 9.84 -6.38
N VAL A 122 6.03 9.34 -5.23
CA VAL A 122 5.79 9.96 -3.93
C VAL A 122 6.71 11.17 -3.73
N GLU A 123 6.10 12.31 -3.37
CA GLU A 123 6.84 13.51 -2.99
C GLU A 123 7.23 13.47 -1.52
N TRP A 124 8.38 12.84 -1.23
CA TRP A 124 8.88 12.64 0.13
C TRP A 124 9.00 13.91 0.98
N PRO A 125 9.39 15.09 0.45
CA PRO A 125 9.37 16.33 1.22
C PRO A 125 7.96 16.72 1.68
N ALA A 126 6.94 16.50 0.84
CA ALA A 126 5.55 16.75 1.19
C ALA A 126 5.03 15.75 2.23
N VAL A 127 5.44 14.48 2.12
CA VAL A 127 5.16 13.45 3.15
C VAL A 127 5.73 13.88 4.49
N ARG A 128 7.00 14.28 4.52
CA ARG A 128 7.68 14.76 5.73
C ARG A 128 6.95 15.97 6.34
N LYS A 129 6.58 16.95 5.52
CA LYS A 129 5.85 18.14 5.98
C LYS A 129 4.51 17.76 6.63
N ARG A 130 3.77 16.82 6.04
CA ARG A 130 2.48 16.33 6.58
C ARG A 130 2.60 15.54 7.88
N LEU A 131 3.76 15.00 8.22
CA LEU A 131 4.00 14.35 9.52
C LEU A 131 4.17 15.36 10.68
N GLY A 132 4.29 16.67 10.38
CA GLY A 132 4.38 17.73 11.38
C GLY A 132 5.62 17.60 12.27
N ARG A 133 5.44 17.71 13.59
CA ARG A 133 6.53 17.67 14.59
C ARG A 133 7.34 16.37 14.55
N GLU A 134 6.70 15.25 14.24
CA GLU A 134 7.40 13.97 14.12
C GLU A 134 8.26 13.92 12.85
N GLY A 135 7.74 14.43 11.74
CA GLY A 135 8.47 14.55 10.48
C GLY A 135 9.66 15.51 10.54
N ALA A 136 9.57 16.56 11.37
CA ALA A 136 10.65 17.52 11.56
C ALA A 136 11.92 16.89 12.16
N LYS A 137 11.79 15.78 12.90
CA LYS A 137 12.91 15.03 13.49
C LYS A 137 13.57 14.06 12.50
N MET A 138 13.06 13.95 11.28
CA MET A 138 13.49 12.97 10.30
C MET A 138 14.01 13.63 9.03
N THR A 139 14.97 12.99 8.38
CA THR A 139 15.34 13.36 7.01
C THR A 139 14.34 12.78 6.02
N THR A 140 14.23 13.42 4.85
CA THR A 140 13.41 12.92 3.74
C THR A 140 13.80 11.48 3.35
N SER A 141 15.10 11.18 3.35
CA SER A 141 15.63 9.83 3.09
C SER A 141 15.20 8.81 4.16
N ALA A 142 15.15 9.20 5.43
CA ALA A 142 14.68 8.33 6.50
C ALA A 142 13.19 7.99 6.37
N VAL A 143 12.37 8.95 5.91
CA VAL A 143 10.95 8.72 5.61
C VAL A 143 10.79 7.71 4.48
N ARG A 144 11.49 7.92 3.36
CA ARG A 144 11.50 6.98 2.22
C ARG A 144 11.96 5.58 2.64
N MET A 145 13.02 5.49 3.43
CA MET A 145 13.55 4.20 3.88
C MET A 145 12.55 3.43 4.76
N ARG A 146 11.82 4.12 5.65
CA ARG A 146 10.78 3.47 6.47
C ARG A 146 9.60 2.97 5.65
N TYR A 147 9.19 3.75 4.64
CA TYR A 147 8.19 3.30 3.68
C TYR A 147 8.64 2.02 2.97
N ASN A 148 9.84 2.05 2.36
CA ASN A 148 10.38 0.91 1.65
C ASN A 148 10.48 -0.34 2.54
N ARG A 149 11.01 -0.20 3.77
CA ARG A 149 11.08 -1.30 4.74
C ARG A 149 9.70 -1.86 5.09
N SER A 150 8.68 -1.02 5.16
CA SER A 150 7.32 -1.46 5.47
C SER A 150 6.73 -2.31 4.35
N ILE A 151 6.88 -1.88 3.09
CA ILE A 151 6.42 -2.67 1.94
C ILE A 151 7.20 -3.97 1.80
N THR A 152 8.53 -3.92 1.93
CA THR A 152 9.36 -5.14 1.89
C THR A 152 8.99 -6.11 3.01
N ALA A 153 8.69 -5.61 4.22
CA ALA A 153 8.25 -6.45 5.33
C ALA A 153 6.90 -7.12 5.02
N ILE A 154 5.95 -6.39 4.42
CA ILE A 154 4.67 -6.96 3.99
C ILE A 154 4.88 -8.03 2.92
N ALA A 155 5.69 -7.75 1.88
CA ALA A 155 6.01 -8.72 0.84
C ALA A 155 6.57 -10.02 1.42
N ASN A 156 7.56 -9.91 2.32
CA ASN A 156 8.16 -11.07 2.98
C ASN A 156 7.17 -11.83 3.85
N HIS A 157 6.29 -11.12 4.57
CA HIS A 157 5.27 -11.74 5.41
C HIS A 157 4.26 -12.54 4.58
N GLU A 158 3.76 -11.94 3.50
CA GLU A 158 2.79 -12.59 2.62
C GLU A 158 3.40 -13.79 1.89
N ASN A 159 4.64 -13.67 1.41
CA ASN A 159 5.35 -14.80 0.81
C ASN A 159 5.58 -15.94 1.80
N ALA A 160 5.97 -15.62 3.05
CA ALA A 160 6.13 -16.64 4.08
C ALA A 160 4.80 -17.32 4.43
N ARG A 161 3.70 -16.56 4.48
CA ARG A 161 2.35 -17.08 4.70
C ARG A 161 1.91 -18.02 3.58
N SER A 162 2.16 -17.65 2.33
CA SER A 162 1.83 -18.47 1.15
C SER A 162 2.66 -19.75 1.04
N LEU A 163 3.89 -19.76 1.57
CA LEU A 163 4.75 -20.95 1.60
C LEU A 163 4.41 -21.92 2.74
N ALA A 164 3.69 -21.45 3.77
CA ALA A 164 3.35 -22.23 4.96
C ALA A 164 1.94 -22.87 4.91
N GLY A 165 1.10 -22.46 3.95
CA GLY A 165 -0.22 -23.04 3.69
C GLY A 165 -0.16 -24.08 2.58
#